data_AF-A0A0M0GR58-F1
#
_entry.id   AF-A0A0M0GR58-F1
#
_cell.length_a   1.000
_cell.length_b   1.000
_cell.length_c   1.000
_cell.angle_alpha   90.00
_cell.angle_beta   90.00
_cell.angle_gamma   90.00
#
_symmetry.space_group_name_H-M   'P 1'
#
loop_
_entity.id
_entity.type
_entity.pdbx_description
1 polymer ?
#
loop_
_entity_poly.entity_id
_entity_poly.type
_entity_poly.pdbx_seq_one_letter_code
_entity_poly.pdbx_strand_id
1 'polypeptide(L)'
;MKHSSAEPALSWWHLSLIGAGGTVGTGYFLGTGIALKSSGGFIIPAFLIAAFATWIVYKRLATMTMADPCEGSFCTYAGKAYGSWAAFLCGWIYWISTILIMGGQLTALGILSRYWFPSIPLWVFTLIFAVLSISVVLLGARGFDIAEDFFSIIKLSALVIFLFIGAALLSGTGNHFHLNSSVHFDEGFNRMRTSLIFAFYSFAGIEVIGLMASRLSNTKDILKSGRVLIMCLGSLYVLALWITMNLQAPTHFSSEESPFISVLNRGNIPIVASCFNGVILFAGFSALAAALFSVTRLLRSMADEGEAPAIFKKRWKRDIPLPSLLLSIAGMACAIIASQLLPGIIFEAFITAAGILLLCNWAFILLSSFKLLDRDVMRNGVSLVALGILVLAISGTFTLKESRYGFYLSMVLLMVIGLASLLFRSMTSHRSKKS
;
A
#
# COMPACT_ATOMS: atom_id res chain seq x y z
N MET A 1 26.11 18.99 9.75
CA MET A 1 27.46 18.47 10.04
C MET A 1 27.53 16.98 9.69
N LYS A 2 28.56 16.60 8.91
CA LYS A 2 29.05 15.26 8.52
C LYS A 2 28.13 14.38 7.63
N HIS A 3 28.52 14.35 6.35
CA HIS A 3 28.14 13.40 5.30
C HIS A 3 27.91 11.98 5.82
N SER A 4 26.68 11.48 5.66
CA SER A 4 26.43 10.05 5.46
C SER A 4 26.89 9.71 4.05
N SER A 5 27.65 8.64 3.89
CA SER A 5 28.10 8.06 2.61
C SER A 5 27.07 8.28 1.49
N ALA A 6 27.46 9.00 0.43
CA ALA A 6 26.61 9.23 -0.74
C ALA A 6 26.19 7.86 -1.30
N GLU A 7 24.94 7.49 -1.08
CA GLU A 7 24.35 6.30 -1.66
C GLU A 7 24.37 6.44 -3.19
N PRO A 8 24.60 5.35 -3.94
CA PRO A 8 24.78 5.41 -5.38
C PRO A 8 23.55 6.01 -6.08
N ALA A 9 23.80 6.83 -7.10
CA ALA A 9 22.74 7.47 -7.87
C ALA A 9 21.85 6.41 -8.55
N LEU A 10 20.54 6.50 -8.32
CA LEU A 10 19.57 5.57 -8.88
C LEU A 10 19.25 5.89 -10.34
N SER A 11 19.11 4.85 -11.15
CA SER A 11 18.55 4.94 -12.49
C SER A 11 17.01 4.98 -12.43
N TRP A 12 16.38 5.47 -13.49
CA TRP A 12 14.92 5.56 -13.57
C TRP A 12 14.22 4.20 -13.47
N TRP A 13 14.82 3.14 -14.05
CA TRP A 13 14.26 1.79 -14.07
C TRP A 13 14.43 1.11 -12.71
N HIS A 14 15.53 1.40 -12.01
CA HIS A 14 15.78 0.89 -10.66
C HIS A 14 14.79 1.52 -9.67
N LEU A 15 14.52 2.82 -9.80
CA LEU A 15 13.47 3.47 -9.02
C LEU A 15 12.07 2.88 -9.30
N SER A 16 11.79 2.52 -10.56
CA SER A 16 10.53 1.84 -10.91
C SER A 16 10.45 0.47 -10.24
N LEU A 17 11.56 -0.27 -10.23
CA LEU A 17 11.63 -1.59 -9.61
C LEU A 17 11.42 -1.53 -8.10
N ILE A 18 12.07 -0.59 -7.41
CA ILE A 18 11.87 -0.33 -5.97
C ILE A 18 10.40 0.02 -5.70
N GLY A 19 9.82 0.89 -6.53
CA GLY A 19 8.40 1.23 -6.45
C GLY A 19 7.48 0.04 -6.62
N ALA A 20 7.79 -0.86 -7.56
CA ALA A 20 7.05 -2.10 -7.76
C ALA A 20 7.18 -3.03 -6.56
N GLY A 21 8.38 -3.16 -5.99
CA GLY A 21 8.63 -3.93 -4.77
C GLY A 21 7.80 -3.49 -3.59
N GLY A 22 7.74 -2.18 -3.36
CA GLY A 22 6.94 -1.59 -2.28
C GLY A 22 5.44 -1.67 -2.50
N THR A 23 5.00 -1.73 -3.77
CA THR A 23 3.58 -1.75 -4.13
C THR A 23 2.99 -3.15 -4.20
N VAL A 24 3.73 -4.11 -4.75
CA VAL A 24 3.27 -5.49 -4.91
C VAL A 24 3.39 -6.23 -3.58
N GLY A 25 2.26 -6.61 -3.00
CA GLY A 25 2.20 -7.36 -1.76
C GLY A 25 0.92 -8.17 -1.62
N THR A 26 0.68 -8.71 -0.42
CA THR A 26 -0.51 -9.52 -0.13
C THR A 26 -1.83 -8.77 -0.29
N GLY A 27 -1.80 -7.44 -0.27
CA GLY A 27 -2.97 -6.61 -0.54
C GLY A 27 -3.60 -6.87 -1.91
N TYR A 28 -2.77 -7.03 -2.94
CA TYR A 28 -3.25 -7.42 -4.26
C TYR A 28 -3.60 -8.91 -4.30
N PHE A 29 -2.69 -9.78 -3.85
CA PHE A 29 -2.88 -11.23 -4.02
C PHE A 29 -4.01 -11.84 -3.19
N LEU A 30 -4.29 -11.32 -1.99
CA LEU A 30 -5.37 -11.82 -1.13
C LEU A 30 -6.53 -10.83 -1.06
N GLY A 31 -6.26 -9.53 -0.93
CA GLY A 31 -7.29 -8.50 -0.79
C GLY A 31 -8.21 -8.37 -2.01
N THR A 32 -7.75 -8.74 -3.21
CA THR A 32 -8.60 -8.77 -4.41
C THR A 32 -9.67 -9.85 -4.37
N GLY A 33 -9.56 -10.88 -3.54
CA GLY A 33 -10.61 -11.92 -3.39
C GLY A 33 -11.93 -11.32 -2.90
N ILE A 34 -11.85 -10.40 -1.92
CA ILE A 34 -13.00 -9.65 -1.40
C ILE A 34 -13.59 -8.73 -2.47
N ALA A 35 -12.72 -8.01 -3.20
CA ALA A 35 -13.13 -7.13 -4.28
C ALA A 35 -13.79 -7.90 -5.44
N LEU A 36 -13.28 -9.08 -5.79
CA LEU A 36 -13.84 -9.95 -6.83
C LEU A 36 -15.23 -10.42 -6.44
N LYS A 37 -15.37 -11.00 -5.25
CA LYS A 37 -16.65 -11.48 -4.72
C LYS A 37 -17.71 -10.39 -4.69
N SER A 38 -17.32 -9.20 -4.23
CA SER A 38 -18.25 -8.08 -4.06
C SER A 38 -18.58 -7.34 -5.36
N SER A 39 -17.66 -7.23 -6.31
CA SER A 39 -17.85 -6.36 -7.50
C SER A 39 -17.96 -7.08 -8.84
N GLY A 40 -17.65 -8.37 -8.89
CA GLY A 40 -17.74 -9.16 -10.12
C GLY A 40 -17.05 -8.49 -11.30
N GLY A 41 -17.79 -8.30 -12.40
CA GLY A 41 -17.34 -7.63 -13.63
C GLY A 41 -16.70 -6.25 -13.41
N PHE A 42 -17.19 -5.50 -12.42
CA PHE A 42 -16.79 -4.12 -12.17
C PHE A 42 -15.42 -3.97 -11.51
N ILE A 43 -14.75 -5.06 -11.13
CA ILE A 43 -13.40 -4.97 -10.57
C ILE A 43 -12.37 -4.44 -11.60
N ILE A 44 -12.50 -4.83 -12.87
CA ILE A 44 -11.60 -4.38 -13.94
C ILE A 44 -11.66 -2.87 -14.13
N PRO A 45 -12.84 -2.25 -14.38
CA PRO A 45 -12.92 -0.80 -14.49
C PRO A 45 -12.51 -0.10 -13.19
N ALA A 46 -12.79 -0.68 -12.01
CA ALA A 46 -12.30 -0.12 -10.75
C ALA A 46 -10.76 -0.07 -10.69
N PHE A 47 -10.05 -1.12 -11.10
CA PHE A 47 -8.59 -1.14 -11.15
C PHE A 47 -8.02 -0.18 -12.19
N LEU A 48 -8.66 -0.04 -13.36
CA LEU A 48 -8.27 0.94 -14.37
C LEU A 48 -8.42 2.38 -13.86
N ILE A 49 -9.56 2.68 -13.22
CA ILE A 49 -9.82 3.99 -12.61
C ILE A 49 -8.82 4.27 -11.47
N ALA A 50 -8.55 3.28 -10.62
CA ALA A 50 -7.58 3.41 -9.54
C ALA A 50 -6.15 3.64 -10.08
N ALA A 51 -5.72 2.89 -11.10
CA ALA A 51 -4.41 3.09 -11.74
C ALA A 51 -4.30 4.50 -12.35
N PHE A 52 -5.35 4.98 -13.01
CA PHE A 52 -5.40 6.33 -13.58
C PHE A 52 -5.30 7.42 -12.51
N ALA A 53 -6.10 7.32 -11.45
CA ALA A 53 -6.06 8.27 -10.34
C ALA A 53 -4.71 8.24 -9.59
N THR A 54 -4.16 7.05 -9.37
CA THR A 54 -2.82 6.85 -8.78
C THR A 54 -1.75 7.53 -9.64
N TRP A 55 -1.82 7.42 -10.97
CA TRP A 55 -0.91 8.13 -11.88
C TRP A 55 -1.00 9.65 -11.74
N ILE A 56 -2.19 10.20 -11.55
CA ILE A 56 -2.36 11.65 -11.35
C ILE A 56 -1.72 12.06 -10.01
N VAL A 57 -2.00 11.34 -8.92
CA VAL A 57 -1.39 11.58 -7.60
C VAL A 57 0.14 11.54 -7.71
N TYR A 58 0.67 10.48 -8.30
CA TYR A 58 2.10 10.30 -8.51
C TYR A 58 2.70 11.44 -9.33
N LYS A 59 2.09 11.77 -10.47
CA LYS A 59 2.55 12.84 -11.36
C LYS A 59 2.61 14.17 -10.62
N ARG A 60 1.65 14.46 -9.73
CA ARG A 60 1.63 15.68 -8.92
C ARG A 60 2.72 15.67 -7.86
N LEU A 61 2.88 14.57 -7.14
CA LEU A 61 3.98 14.39 -6.19
C LEU A 61 5.33 14.60 -6.89
N ALA A 62 5.56 13.88 -7.99
CA ALA A 62 6.76 13.98 -8.80
C ALA A 62 7.04 15.40 -9.32
N THR A 63 5.99 16.15 -9.72
CA THR A 63 6.15 17.53 -10.16
C THR A 63 6.56 18.45 -9.00
N MET A 64 5.98 18.28 -7.81
CA MET A 64 6.41 19.00 -6.61
C MET A 64 7.86 18.65 -6.26
N THR A 65 8.24 17.38 -6.35
CA THR A 65 9.60 16.92 -6.06
C THR A 65 10.64 17.44 -7.04
N MET A 66 10.30 17.57 -8.32
CA MET A 66 11.19 18.22 -9.29
C MET A 66 11.32 19.73 -9.06
N ALA A 67 10.25 20.39 -8.62
CA ALA A 67 10.25 21.83 -8.37
C ALA A 67 11.01 22.20 -7.09
N ASP A 68 10.91 21.35 -6.07
CA ASP A 68 11.53 21.55 -4.77
C ASP A 68 11.99 20.19 -4.22
N PRO A 69 13.21 19.75 -4.60
CA PRO A 69 13.81 18.50 -4.12
C PRO A 69 14.13 18.58 -2.63
N CYS A 70 13.12 18.34 -1.80
CA CYS A 70 13.28 18.25 -0.36
C CYS A 70 13.80 16.86 0.03
N GLU A 71 14.68 16.79 1.03
CA GLU A 71 15.05 15.52 1.67
C GLU A 71 13.93 14.92 2.54
N GLY A 72 12.87 15.70 2.81
CA GLY A 72 11.73 15.28 3.63
C GLY A 72 10.70 14.44 2.88
N SER A 73 9.74 13.86 3.62
CA SER A 73 8.66 13.06 3.02
C SER A 73 7.66 13.89 2.22
N PHE A 74 6.73 13.25 1.52
CA PHE A 74 5.60 13.96 0.88
C PHE A 74 4.77 14.80 1.87
N CYS A 75 4.82 14.49 3.18
CA CYS A 75 4.22 15.29 4.24
C CYS A 75 4.84 16.69 4.35
N THR A 76 6.10 16.85 3.96
CA THR A 76 6.80 18.14 3.91
C THR A 76 6.11 19.11 2.95
N TYR A 77 5.60 18.62 1.81
CA TYR A 77 4.84 19.45 0.87
C TYR A 77 3.51 19.91 1.48
N ALA A 78 2.85 19.07 2.30
CA ALA A 78 1.67 19.50 3.05
C ALA A 78 2.01 20.61 4.06
N GLY A 79 3.16 20.50 4.72
CA GLY A 79 3.72 21.54 5.59
C GLY A 79 3.99 22.86 4.88
N LYS A 80 4.66 22.80 3.73
CA LYS A 80 4.94 24.00 2.90
C LYS A 80 3.66 24.64 2.36
N ALA A 81 2.66 23.83 2.00
CA ALA A 81 1.39 24.34 1.49
C ALA A 81 0.53 24.96 2.61
N TYR A 82 0.35 24.29 3.75
CA TYR A 82 -0.69 24.65 4.72
C TYR A 82 -0.18 24.94 6.14
N GLY A 83 1.11 24.73 6.41
CA GLY A 83 1.76 24.92 7.70
C GLY A 83 1.99 23.61 8.47
N SER A 84 2.69 23.71 9.61
CA SER A 84 3.14 22.55 10.41
C SER A 84 2.03 21.60 10.87
N TRP A 85 0.81 22.10 11.07
CA TRP A 85 -0.34 21.26 11.43
C TRP A 85 -0.68 20.24 10.32
N ALA A 86 -0.53 20.64 9.05
CA ALA A 86 -0.86 19.77 7.92
C ALA A 86 0.22 18.71 7.71
N ALA A 87 1.49 19.04 7.93
CA ALA A 87 2.57 18.06 7.91
C ALA A 87 2.44 17.04 9.05
N PHE A 88 2.13 17.51 10.27
CA PHE A 88 1.79 16.65 11.41
C PHE A 88 0.66 15.68 11.07
N LEU A 89 -0.49 16.19 10.57
CA LEU A 89 -1.62 15.35 10.20
C LEU A 89 -1.24 14.31 9.14
N CYS A 90 -0.63 14.76 8.04
CA CYS A 90 -0.23 13.89 6.94
C CYS A 90 0.72 12.78 7.42
N GLY A 91 1.71 13.12 8.23
CA GLY A 91 2.67 12.15 8.79
C GLY A 91 2.03 11.12 9.70
N TRP A 92 1.13 11.53 10.62
CA TRP A 92 0.46 10.59 11.54
C TRP A 92 -0.62 9.74 10.85
N ILE A 93 -1.35 10.32 9.89
CA ILE A 93 -2.28 9.56 9.03
C ILE A 93 -1.50 8.49 8.27
N TYR A 94 -0.36 8.84 7.67
CA TYR A 94 0.49 7.89 6.98
C TYR A 94 1.03 6.82 7.93
N TRP A 95 1.59 7.20 9.08
CA TRP A 95 2.10 6.25 10.08
C TRP A 95 1.04 5.23 10.51
N ILE A 96 -0.16 5.70 10.90
CA ILE A 96 -1.26 4.81 11.30
C ILE A 96 -1.73 3.95 10.12
N SER A 97 -1.83 4.50 8.91
CA SER A 97 -2.18 3.73 7.71
C SER A 97 -1.19 2.58 7.49
N THR A 98 0.12 2.82 7.66
CA THR A 98 1.14 1.78 7.51
C THR A 98 1.06 0.74 8.62
N ILE A 99 0.74 1.12 9.86
CA ILE A 99 0.49 0.13 10.94
C ILE A 99 -0.66 -0.80 10.57
N LEU A 100 -1.77 -0.26 10.03
CA LEU A 100 -2.91 -1.06 9.58
C LEU A 100 -2.57 -1.94 8.38
N ILE A 101 -1.80 -1.43 7.40
CA ILE A 101 -1.27 -2.22 6.28
C ILE A 101 -0.45 -3.41 6.80
N MET A 102 0.47 -3.17 7.75
CA MET A 102 1.27 -4.23 8.35
C MET A 102 0.40 -5.26 9.09
N GLY A 103 -0.63 -4.81 9.81
CA GLY A 103 -1.61 -5.70 10.45
C GLY A 103 -2.35 -6.59 9.43
N GLY A 104 -2.80 -5.99 8.32
CA GLY A 104 -3.42 -6.72 7.21
C GLY A 104 -2.45 -7.70 6.55
N GLN A 105 -1.20 -7.29 6.32
CA GLN A 105 -0.16 -8.14 5.73
C GLN A 105 0.19 -9.33 6.62
N LEU A 106 0.36 -9.12 7.93
CA LEU A 106 0.58 -10.20 8.89
C LEU A 106 -0.55 -11.22 8.84
N THR A 107 -1.79 -10.74 8.86
CA THR A 107 -2.99 -11.59 8.78
C THR A 107 -3.00 -12.38 7.48
N ALA A 108 -2.70 -11.75 6.35
CA ALA A 108 -2.59 -12.42 5.05
C ALA A 108 -1.48 -13.47 5.01
N LEU A 109 -0.29 -13.18 5.56
CA LEU A 109 0.82 -14.13 5.63
C LEU A 109 0.46 -15.36 6.47
N GLY A 110 -0.30 -15.16 7.54
CA GLY A 110 -0.84 -16.25 8.34
C GLY A 110 -1.84 -17.10 7.54
N ILE A 111 -2.76 -16.46 6.81
CA ILE A 111 -3.74 -17.16 5.95
C ILE A 111 -3.03 -17.98 4.88
N LEU A 112 -2.06 -17.39 4.17
CA LEU A 112 -1.28 -18.06 3.13
C LEU A 112 -0.44 -19.23 3.69
N SER A 113 0.04 -19.13 4.93
CA SER A 113 0.80 -20.22 5.57
C SER A 113 -0.08 -21.41 5.95
N ARG A 114 -1.36 -21.16 6.29
CA ARG A 114 -2.34 -22.22 6.56
C ARG A 114 -2.72 -23.03 5.32
N TYR A 115 -2.34 -22.58 4.13
CA TYR A 115 -2.43 -23.39 2.91
C TYR A 115 -1.71 -24.74 3.05
N TRP A 116 -0.48 -24.74 3.58
CA TRP A 116 0.28 -25.98 3.83
C TRP A 116 0.03 -26.55 5.22
N PHE A 117 -0.26 -25.70 6.19
CA PHE A 117 -0.39 -26.07 7.60
C PHE A 117 -1.75 -25.65 8.19
N PRO A 118 -2.86 -26.24 7.73
CA PRO A 118 -4.21 -25.77 8.08
C PRO A 118 -4.55 -25.92 9.57
N SER A 119 -3.92 -26.89 10.24
CA SER A 119 -4.09 -27.20 11.66
C SER A 119 -3.39 -26.20 12.58
N ILE A 120 -2.44 -25.41 12.08
CA ILE A 120 -1.72 -24.43 12.89
C ILE A 120 -2.58 -23.16 13.03
N PRO A 121 -2.80 -22.66 14.26
CA PRO A 121 -3.56 -21.44 14.47
C PRO A 121 -2.94 -20.23 13.76
N LEU A 122 -3.80 -19.35 13.24
CA LEU A 122 -3.39 -18.15 12.49
C LEU A 122 -2.39 -17.28 13.27
N TRP A 123 -2.60 -17.13 14.58
CA TRP A 123 -1.77 -16.28 15.43
C TRP A 123 -0.30 -16.69 15.46
N VAL A 124 -0.03 -18.00 15.39
CA VAL A 124 1.33 -18.54 15.43
C VAL A 124 2.12 -18.01 14.25
N PHE A 125 1.56 -18.11 13.04
CA PHE A 125 2.19 -17.55 11.84
C PHE A 125 2.32 -16.04 11.90
N THR A 126 1.28 -15.32 12.33
CA THR A 126 1.37 -13.85 12.46
C THR A 126 2.49 -13.42 13.41
N LEU A 127 2.70 -14.14 14.52
CA LEU A 127 3.77 -13.87 15.47
C LEU A 127 5.15 -14.18 14.87
N ILE A 128 5.28 -15.31 14.18
CA ILE A 128 6.52 -15.70 13.49
C ILE A 128 6.94 -14.63 12.48
N PHE A 129 6.04 -14.21 11.59
CA PHE A 129 6.36 -13.18 10.59
C PHE A 129 6.63 -11.81 11.21
N ALA A 130 5.96 -11.46 12.31
CA ALA A 130 6.25 -10.22 13.04
C ALA A 130 7.66 -10.24 13.66
N VAL A 131 8.06 -11.34 14.30
CA VAL A 131 9.41 -11.48 14.88
C VAL A 131 10.48 -11.48 13.78
N LEU A 132 10.22 -12.17 12.66
CA LEU A 132 11.13 -12.20 11.52
C LEU A 132 11.30 -10.80 10.89
N SER A 133 10.22 -10.04 10.71
CA SER A 133 10.31 -8.70 10.11
C SER A 133 11.06 -7.72 11.02
N ILE A 134 10.85 -7.78 12.34
CA ILE A 134 11.62 -7.02 13.32
C ILE A 134 13.10 -7.40 13.24
N SER A 135 13.41 -8.69 13.15
CA SER A 135 14.79 -9.18 13.05
C SER A 135 15.49 -8.64 11.80
N VAL A 136 14.80 -8.62 10.65
CA VAL A 136 15.32 -8.03 9.41
C VAL A 136 15.66 -6.55 9.58
N VAL A 137 14.77 -5.77 10.21
CA VAL A 137 15.02 -4.35 10.46
C VAL A 137 16.19 -4.12 11.42
N LEU A 138 16.38 -4.99 12.42
CA LEU A 138 17.50 -4.92 13.36
C LEU A 138 18.86 -5.25 12.71
N LEU A 139 18.89 -6.03 11.63
CA LEU A 139 20.13 -6.34 10.89
C LEU A 139 20.70 -5.12 10.15
N GLY A 140 19.86 -4.13 9.83
CA GLY A 140 20.27 -2.81 9.34
C GLY A 140 20.08 -2.58 7.83
N ALA A 141 20.14 -1.30 7.45
CA ALA A 141 19.69 -0.78 6.15
C ALA A 141 20.45 -1.30 4.90
N ARG A 142 21.77 -1.51 5.00
CA ARG A 142 22.59 -1.78 3.80
C ARG A 142 22.27 -3.12 3.13
N GLY A 143 21.88 -4.12 3.91
CA GLY A 143 21.45 -5.42 3.36
C GLY A 143 20.00 -5.40 2.86
N PHE A 144 19.17 -4.50 3.40
CA PHE A 144 17.76 -4.41 3.08
C PHE A 144 17.52 -3.93 1.65
N ASP A 145 18.20 -2.84 1.24
CA ASP A 145 17.98 -2.23 -0.07
C ASP A 145 18.32 -3.20 -1.23
N ILE A 146 19.45 -3.91 -1.14
CA ILE A 146 19.88 -4.90 -2.15
C ILE A 146 18.95 -6.13 -2.18
N ALA A 147 18.50 -6.58 -1.01
CA ALA A 147 17.58 -7.71 -0.91
C ALA A 147 16.21 -7.36 -1.51
N GLU A 148 15.70 -6.15 -1.23
CA GLU A 148 14.40 -5.69 -1.72
C GLU A 148 14.38 -5.55 -3.25
N ASP A 149 15.47 -5.11 -3.88
CA ASP A 149 15.60 -5.07 -5.34
C ASP A 149 15.41 -6.46 -5.96
N PHE A 150 16.10 -7.46 -5.41
CA PHE A 150 16.00 -8.84 -5.87
C PHE A 150 14.58 -9.40 -5.65
N PHE A 151 13.97 -9.10 -4.51
CA PHE A 151 12.61 -9.54 -4.19
C PHE A 151 11.57 -8.89 -5.09
N SER A 152 11.77 -7.64 -5.49
CA SER A 152 10.90 -6.93 -6.43
C SER A 152 10.81 -7.63 -7.79
N ILE A 153 11.93 -8.18 -8.27
CA ILE A 153 11.97 -8.95 -9.52
C ILE A 153 11.17 -10.24 -9.38
N ILE A 154 11.33 -10.97 -8.26
CA ILE A 154 10.58 -12.21 -7.98
C ILE A 154 9.07 -11.93 -7.90
N LYS A 155 8.68 -10.84 -7.24
CA LYS A 155 7.27 -10.42 -7.12
C LYS A 155 6.63 -10.19 -8.49
N LEU A 156 7.31 -9.45 -9.36
CA LEU A 156 6.82 -9.13 -10.70
C LEU A 156 6.84 -10.36 -11.62
N SER A 157 7.87 -11.19 -11.55
CA SER A 157 7.95 -12.41 -12.36
C SER A 157 6.83 -13.38 -11.98
N ALA A 158 6.43 -13.44 -10.71
CA ALA A 158 5.27 -14.22 -10.27
C ALA A 158 4.00 -13.85 -11.02
N LEU A 159 3.68 -12.54 -11.11
CA LEU A 159 2.52 -12.06 -11.87
C LEU A 159 2.61 -12.47 -13.34
N VAL A 160 3.76 -12.28 -13.97
CA VAL A 160 3.97 -12.64 -15.37
C VAL A 160 3.80 -14.15 -15.60
N ILE A 161 4.36 -14.97 -14.72
CA ILE A 161 4.22 -16.44 -14.77
C ILE A 161 2.75 -16.84 -14.62
N PHE A 162 2.03 -16.23 -13.68
CA PHE A 162 0.59 -16.45 -13.52
C PHE A 162 -0.19 -16.13 -14.80
N LEU A 163 0.15 -15.03 -15.50
CA LEU A 163 -0.50 -14.69 -16.76
C LEU A 163 -0.30 -15.76 -17.83
N PHE A 164 0.91 -16.30 -17.98
CA PHE A 164 1.17 -17.38 -18.94
C PHE A 164 0.42 -18.66 -18.59
N ILE A 165 0.44 -19.07 -17.32
CA ILE A 165 -0.28 -20.27 -16.86
C ILE A 165 -1.78 -20.10 -17.05
N GLY A 166 -2.33 -18.96 -16.64
CA GLY A 166 -3.74 -18.66 -16.78
C GLY A 166 -4.20 -18.60 -18.24
N ALA A 167 -3.39 -18.03 -19.13
CA ALA A 167 -3.65 -18.06 -20.57
C ALA A 167 -3.64 -19.48 -21.14
N ALA A 168 -2.73 -20.34 -20.69
CA ALA A 168 -2.69 -21.75 -21.07
C ALA A 168 -3.92 -22.54 -20.55
N LEU A 169 -4.40 -22.22 -19.34
CA LEU A 169 -5.64 -22.80 -18.82
C LEU A 169 -6.86 -22.36 -19.64
N LEU A 170 -6.92 -21.09 -20.05
CA LEU A 170 -8.00 -20.54 -20.88
C LEU A 170 -8.00 -21.09 -22.31
N SER A 171 -6.85 -21.42 -22.88
CA SER A 171 -6.75 -22.02 -24.21
C SER A 171 -7.16 -23.51 -24.24
N GLY A 172 -7.47 -24.10 -23.07
CA GLY A 172 -7.84 -25.51 -22.95
C GLY A 172 -6.66 -26.47 -22.87
N THR A 173 -5.42 -25.98 -22.82
CA THR A 173 -4.24 -26.82 -22.59
C THR A 173 -4.17 -27.23 -21.12
N GLY A 174 -4.76 -28.39 -20.76
CA GLY A 174 -4.64 -29.00 -19.43
C GLY A 174 -5.97 -29.35 -18.72
N ASN A 175 -7.09 -28.82 -19.19
CA ASN A 175 -8.48 -29.24 -18.94
C ASN A 175 -9.39 -28.25 -19.68
N HIS A 176 -10.53 -28.69 -20.23
CA HIS A 176 -11.47 -27.80 -20.92
C HIS A 176 -12.15 -26.83 -19.93
N PHE A 177 -11.51 -25.70 -19.64
CA PHE A 177 -12.21 -24.55 -19.07
C PHE A 177 -13.00 -23.88 -20.18
N HIS A 178 -14.32 -24.02 -20.16
CA HIS A 178 -15.17 -23.11 -20.90
C HIS A 178 -15.02 -21.72 -20.29
N LEU A 179 -14.83 -20.70 -21.14
CA LEU A 179 -14.88 -19.30 -20.71
C LEU A 179 -16.10 -19.11 -19.83
N ASN A 180 -15.88 -18.60 -18.63
CA ASN A 180 -16.99 -18.32 -17.75
C ASN A 180 -17.83 -17.18 -18.34
N SER A 181 -18.93 -17.52 -19.00
CA SER A 181 -19.90 -16.56 -19.54
C SER A 181 -20.66 -15.80 -18.45
N SER A 182 -20.46 -16.16 -17.17
CA SER A 182 -21.12 -15.55 -16.02
C SER A 182 -20.47 -14.25 -15.52
N VAL A 183 -19.62 -13.59 -16.31
CA VAL A 183 -19.14 -12.23 -15.97
C VAL A 183 -20.30 -11.25 -16.18
N HIS A 184 -21.19 -11.24 -15.19
CA HIS A 184 -22.36 -10.38 -15.19
C HIS A 184 -21.95 -8.96 -14.78
N PHE A 185 -22.41 -7.98 -15.54
CA PHE A 185 -22.36 -6.56 -15.20
C PHE A 185 -23.69 -6.09 -14.58
N ASP A 186 -24.50 -7.03 -14.09
CA ASP A 186 -25.90 -6.79 -13.71
C ASP A 186 -26.06 -5.91 -12.47
N GLU A 187 -24.98 -5.70 -11.71
CA GLU A 187 -25.06 -5.20 -10.35
C GLU A 187 -24.63 -3.73 -10.16
N GLY A 188 -24.40 -3.03 -11.27
CA GLY A 188 -24.34 -1.56 -11.37
C GLY A 188 -23.13 -0.84 -10.75
N PHE A 189 -23.09 0.48 -10.98
CA PHE A 189 -22.01 1.40 -10.55
C PHE A 189 -21.70 1.35 -9.04
N ASN A 190 -22.69 0.98 -8.21
CA ASN A 190 -22.52 0.96 -6.76
C ASN A 190 -21.49 -0.08 -6.29
N ARG A 191 -21.41 -1.25 -6.97
CA ARG A 191 -20.43 -2.30 -6.65
C ARG A 191 -19.03 -2.00 -7.18
N MET A 192 -18.93 -1.26 -8.28
CA MET A 192 -17.64 -0.70 -8.73
C MET A 192 -17.07 0.25 -7.69
N ARG A 193 -17.93 1.12 -7.15
CA ARG A 193 -17.53 2.12 -6.16
C ARG A 193 -16.92 1.48 -4.91
N THR A 194 -17.44 0.34 -4.50
CA THR A 194 -16.95 -0.39 -3.34
C THR A 194 -15.64 -1.13 -3.57
N SER A 195 -15.35 -1.59 -4.79
CA SER A 195 -14.07 -2.24 -5.10
C SER A 195 -12.92 -1.27 -5.30
N LEU A 196 -13.20 0.02 -5.54
CA LEU A 196 -12.16 1.05 -5.67
C LEU A 196 -11.24 1.13 -4.46
N ILE A 197 -11.74 0.92 -3.22
CA ILE A 197 -10.88 0.98 -2.04
C ILE A 197 -9.80 -0.12 -2.06
N PHE A 198 -10.18 -1.34 -2.47
CA PHE A 198 -9.27 -2.47 -2.60
C PHE A 198 -8.30 -2.29 -3.78
N ALA A 199 -8.79 -1.69 -4.88
CA ALA A 199 -7.96 -1.32 -6.01
C ALA A 199 -6.90 -0.28 -5.61
N PHE A 200 -7.29 0.80 -4.93
CA PHE A 200 -6.36 1.80 -4.41
C PHE A 200 -5.37 1.23 -3.40
N TYR A 201 -5.86 0.38 -2.49
CA TYR A 201 -4.99 -0.32 -1.54
C TYR A 201 -3.93 -1.19 -2.24
N SER A 202 -4.26 -1.77 -3.40
CA SER A 202 -3.30 -2.55 -4.21
C SER A 202 -2.20 -1.70 -4.86
N PHE A 203 -2.39 -0.37 -4.91
CA PHE A 203 -1.40 0.61 -5.37
C PHE A 203 -0.73 1.38 -4.22
N ALA A 204 -0.98 0.99 -2.96
CA ALA A 204 -0.28 1.54 -1.79
C ALA A 204 1.22 1.29 -1.89
N GLY A 205 2.06 2.20 -1.37
CA GLY A 205 3.51 2.09 -1.44
C GLY A 205 4.15 2.85 -2.60
N ILE A 206 3.36 3.37 -3.54
CA ILE A 206 3.89 4.20 -4.63
C ILE A 206 4.51 5.52 -4.12
N GLU A 207 4.04 6.01 -2.98
CA GLU A 207 4.58 7.19 -2.29
C GLU A 207 6.03 7.03 -1.84
N VAL A 208 6.52 5.80 -1.66
CA VAL A 208 7.92 5.51 -1.29
C VAL A 208 8.88 6.03 -2.36
N ILE A 209 8.47 6.03 -3.63
CA ILE A 209 9.26 6.57 -4.73
C ILE A 209 9.50 8.08 -4.57
N GLY A 210 8.53 8.81 -4.01
CA GLY A 210 8.70 10.23 -3.69
C GLY A 210 9.82 10.47 -2.68
N LEU A 211 10.03 9.54 -1.74
CA LEU A 211 11.12 9.61 -0.76
C LEU A 211 12.50 9.33 -1.38
N MET A 212 12.54 8.48 -2.41
CA MET A 212 13.78 8.06 -3.08
C MET A 212 14.13 8.92 -4.30
N ALA A 213 13.24 9.84 -4.67
CA ALA A 213 13.41 10.76 -5.80
C ALA A 213 14.67 11.61 -5.74
N SER A 214 15.09 12.02 -4.53
CA SER A 214 16.32 12.79 -4.29
C SER A 214 17.60 12.04 -4.67
N ARG A 215 17.52 10.70 -4.80
CA ARG A 215 18.65 9.83 -5.17
C ARG A 215 18.78 9.60 -6.68
N LEU A 216 17.83 10.10 -7.49
CA LEU A 216 17.92 9.96 -8.94
C LEU A 216 19.10 10.74 -9.51
N SER A 217 19.82 10.14 -10.46
CA SER A 217 20.86 10.84 -11.24
C SER A 217 20.29 12.03 -12.02
N ASN A 218 19.03 11.91 -12.48
CA ASN A 218 18.29 12.98 -13.13
C ASN A 218 16.88 13.04 -12.56
N THR A 219 16.57 14.10 -11.82
CA THR A 219 15.27 14.28 -11.16
C THR A 219 14.10 14.28 -12.15
N LYS A 220 14.31 14.64 -13.43
CA LYS A 220 13.24 14.60 -14.47
C LYS A 220 12.78 13.18 -14.77
N ASP A 221 13.64 12.19 -14.55
CA ASP A 221 13.32 10.80 -14.84
C ASP A 221 12.32 10.19 -13.85
N ILE A 222 12.03 10.86 -12.74
CA ILE A 222 10.99 10.44 -11.80
C ILE A 222 9.64 10.24 -12.51
N LEU A 223 9.26 11.15 -13.41
CA LEU A 223 8.01 11.04 -14.15
C LEU A 223 8.01 9.83 -15.08
N LYS A 224 9.15 9.52 -15.70
CA LYS A 224 9.30 8.32 -16.55
C LYS A 224 9.19 7.07 -15.70
N SER A 225 9.85 7.06 -14.54
CA SER A 225 9.90 5.94 -13.61
C SER A 225 8.49 5.54 -13.12
N GLY A 226 7.73 6.48 -12.56
CA GLY A 226 6.38 6.15 -12.11
C GLY A 226 5.40 5.86 -13.24
N ARG A 227 5.61 6.42 -14.44
CA ARG A 227 4.76 6.11 -15.60
C ARG A 227 4.87 4.63 -15.97
N VAL A 228 6.11 4.15 -16.11
CA VAL A 228 6.39 2.76 -16.44
C VAL A 228 5.89 1.85 -15.33
N LEU A 229 6.13 2.21 -14.07
CA LEU A 229 5.65 1.45 -12.92
C LEU A 229 4.13 1.27 -12.94
N ILE A 230 3.36 2.35 -13.01
CA ILE A 230 1.89 2.28 -12.90
C ILE A 230 1.30 1.60 -14.13
N MET A 231 1.84 1.84 -15.33
CA MET A 231 1.39 1.12 -16.53
C MET A 231 1.70 -0.38 -16.46
N CYS A 232 2.88 -0.74 -15.96
CA CYS A 232 3.27 -2.14 -15.78
C CYS A 232 2.38 -2.82 -14.74
N LEU A 233 2.28 -2.29 -13.52
CA LEU A 233 1.45 -2.86 -12.47
C LEU A 233 -0.03 -2.84 -12.83
N GLY A 234 -0.53 -1.73 -13.38
CA GLY A 234 -1.93 -1.60 -13.80
C GLY A 234 -2.29 -2.63 -14.87
N SER A 235 -1.44 -2.84 -15.87
CA SER A 235 -1.69 -3.86 -16.90
C SER A 235 -1.58 -5.28 -16.35
N LEU A 236 -0.56 -5.60 -15.56
CA LEU A 236 -0.41 -6.91 -14.92
C LEU A 236 -1.58 -7.24 -13.99
N TYR A 237 -2.02 -6.27 -13.19
CA TYR A 237 -3.15 -6.45 -12.27
C TYR A 237 -4.45 -6.69 -13.03
N VAL A 238 -4.77 -5.85 -14.02
CA VAL A 238 -6.00 -5.98 -14.81
C VAL A 238 -6.02 -7.31 -15.58
N LEU A 239 -4.91 -7.69 -16.21
CA LEU A 239 -4.82 -8.95 -16.95
C LEU A 239 -4.96 -10.16 -16.03
N ALA A 240 -4.33 -10.14 -14.85
CA ALA A 240 -4.41 -11.26 -13.91
C ALA A 240 -5.83 -11.39 -13.33
N LEU A 241 -6.52 -10.28 -13.04
CA LEU A 241 -7.93 -10.30 -12.63
C LEU A 241 -8.84 -10.79 -13.76
N TRP A 242 -8.61 -10.35 -14.99
CA TRP A 242 -9.38 -10.80 -16.15
C TRP A 242 -9.25 -12.32 -16.34
N ILE A 243 -8.04 -12.87 -16.30
CA ILE A 243 -7.81 -14.32 -16.36
C ILE A 243 -8.55 -15.04 -15.23
N THR A 244 -8.39 -14.54 -14.00
CA THR A 244 -8.97 -15.14 -12.79
C THR A 244 -10.50 -15.23 -12.87
N MET A 245 -11.15 -14.17 -13.36
CA MET A 245 -12.60 -14.13 -13.54
C MET A 245 -13.12 -15.07 -14.64
N ASN A 246 -12.34 -15.25 -15.71
CA ASN A 246 -12.72 -16.16 -16.79
C ASN A 246 -12.55 -17.63 -16.39
N LEU A 247 -11.64 -17.93 -15.45
CA LEU A 247 -11.42 -19.28 -14.93
C LEU A 247 -12.34 -19.63 -13.75
N GLN A 248 -12.80 -18.65 -12.96
CA GLN A 248 -13.69 -18.90 -11.83
C GLN A 248 -14.70 -17.79 -11.57
N ALA A 249 -15.94 -18.20 -11.27
CA ALA A 249 -17.02 -17.26 -11.02
C ALA A 249 -16.76 -16.45 -9.74
N PRO A 250 -17.01 -15.13 -9.75
CA PRO A 250 -16.70 -14.25 -8.63
C PRO A 250 -17.26 -14.70 -7.27
N THR A 251 -18.40 -15.40 -7.28
CA THR A 251 -19.08 -15.91 -6.08
C THR A 251 -18.30 -16.95 -5.28
N HIS A 252 -17.30 -17.61 -5.88
CA HIS A 252 -16.47 -18.61 -5.21
C HIS A 252 -15.25 -18.03 -4.50
N PHE A 253 -14.94 -16.74 -4.68
CA PHE A 253 -13.81 -16.13 -3.98
C PHE A 253 -14.18 -15.72 -2.55
N SER A 254 -13.20 -15.75 -1.66
CA SER A 254 -13.33 -15.39 -0.25
C SER A 254 -12.12 -14.57 0.23
N SER A 255 -12.13 -14.14 1.49
CA SER A 255 -10.98 -13.54 2.18
C SER A 255 -10.02 -14.57 2.79
N GLU A 256 -10.34 -15.87 2.69
CA GLU A 256 -9.59 -16.96 3.34
C GLU A 256 -8.57 -17.64 2.42
N GLU A 257 -8.63 -17.39 1.10
CA GLU A 257 -7.67 -17.89 0.13
C GLU A 257 -7.41 -16.82 -0.94
N SER A 258 -6.21 -16.81 -1.50
CA SER A 258 -5.92 -15.95 -2.65
C SER A 258 -6.76 -16.41 -3.87
N PRO A 259 -7.47 -15.50 -4.56
CA PRO A 259 -8.20 -15.83 -5.78
C PRO A 259 -7.31 -16.47 -6.87
N PHE A 260 -6.04 -16.08 -6.92
CA PHE A 260 -5.07 -16.64 -7.86
C PHE A 260 -4.72 -18.10 -7.53
N ILE A 261 -4.57 -18.43 -6.24
CA ILE A 261 -4.32 -19.81 -5.79
C ILE A 261 -5.57 -20.66 -6.00
N SER A 262 -6.75 -20.15 -5.65
CA SER A 262 -8.04 -20.83 -5.86
C SER A 262 -8.23 -21.26 -7.32
N VAL A 263 -7.90 -20.37 -8.28
CA VAL A 263 -7.98 -20.68 -9.71
C VAL A 263 -6.95 -21.75 -10.13
N LEU A 264 -5.71 -21.68 -9.63
CA LEU A 264 -4.68 -22.68 -9.94
C LEU A 264 -5.04 -24.07 -9.38
N ASN A 265 -5.63 -24.12 -8.18
CA ASN A 265 -6.16 -25.34 -7.57
C ASN A 265 -7.31 -25.92 -8.39
N ARG A 266 -8.25 -25.07 -8.82
CA ARG A 266 -9.34 -25.47 -9.72
C ARG A 266 -8.81 -25.99 -11.06
N GLY A 267 -7.70 -25.44 -11.53
CA GLY A 267 -6.98 -25.90 -12.72
C GLY A 267 -6.37 -27.30 -12.60
N ASN A 268 -6.46 -27.96 -11.44
CA ASN A 268 -5.79 -29.23 -11.13
C ASN A 268 -4.27 -29.18 -11.28
N ILE A 269 -3.65 -28.02 -10.98
CA ILE A 269 -2.18 -27.85 -10.98
C ILE A 269 -1.66 -27.53 -9.56
N PRO A 270 -1.84 -28.44 -8.58
CA PRO A 270 -1.59 -28.17 -7.16
C PRO A 270 -0.12 -27.85 -6.85
N ILE A 271 0.82 -28.40 -7.63
CA ILE A 271 2.26 -28.10 -7.49
C ILE A 271 2.51 -26.62 -7.81
N VAL A 272 1.92 -26.13 -8.89
CA VAL A 272 2.05 -24.72 -9.29
C VAL A 272 1.35 -23.81 -8.29
N ALA A 273 0.15 -24.18 -7.83
CA ALA A 273 -0.56 -23.45 -6.77
C ALA A 273 0.27 -23.34 -5.49
N SER A 274 0.89 -24.44 -5.06
CA SER A 274 1.78 -24.50 -3.89
C SER A 274 3.02 -23.61 -4.07
N CYS A 275 3.74 -23.73 -5.19
CA CYS A 275 4.89 -22.87 -5.49
C CYS A 275 4.49 -21.38 -5.54
N PHE A 276 3.36 -21.07 -6.18
CA PHE A 276 2.84 -19.72 -6.30
C PHE A 276 2.47 -19.13 -4.94
N ASN A 277 1.85 -19.91 -4.05
CA ASN A 277 1.60 -19.51 -2.67
C ASN A 277 2.89 -19.18 -1.92
N GLY A 278 3.96 -19.96 -2.13
CA GLY A 278 5.31 -19.69 -1.61
C GLY A 278 5.84 -18.32 -2.04
N VAL A 279 5.70 -18.01 -3.33
CA VAL A 279 6.14 -16.73 -3.89
C VAL A 279 5.30 -15.57 -3.35
N ILE A 280 3.98 -15.71 -3.22
CA ILE A 280 3.11 -14.67 -2.63
C ILE A 280 3.45 -14.43 -1.15
N LEU A 281 3.68 -15.48 -0.38
CA LEU A 281 4.07 -15.39 1.02
C LEU A 281 5.39 -14.63 1.16
N PHE A 282 6.36 -14.97 0.32
CA PHE A 282 7.64 -14.30 0.30
C PHE A 282 7.54 -12.82 -0.11
N ALA A 283 6.75 -12.54 -1.15
CA ALA A 283 6.42 -11.19 -1.60
C ALA A 283 5.81 -10.36 -0.46
N GLY A 284 4.85 -10.94 0.25
CA GLY A 284 4.19 -10.34 1.41
C GLY A 284 5.14 -10.03 2.55
N PHE A 285 6.04 -10.96 2.87
CA PHE A 285 7.01 -10.78 3.95
C PHE A 285 8.01 -9.67 3.63
N SER A 286 8.50 -9.60 2.39
CA SER A 286 9.37 -8.52 1.94
C SER A 286 8.66 -7.15 2.02
N ALA A 287 7.40 -7.06 1.56
CA ALA A 287 6.61 -5.84 1.69
C ALA A 287 6.37 -5.42 3.16
N LEU A 288 6.17 -6.39 4.06
CA LEU A 288 6.04 -6.14 5.50
C LEU A 288 7.33 -5.58 6.11
N ALA A 289 8.48 -6.14 5.76
CA ALA A 289 9.77 -5.63 6.21
C ALA A 289 10.04 -4.22 5.67
N ALA A 290 9.70 -3.96 4.39
CA ALA A 290 9.80 -2.63 3.78
C ALA A 290 8.92 -1.59 4.47
N ALA A 291 7.69 -1.95 4.80
CA ALA A 291 6.75 -1.09 5.52
C ALA A 291 7.27 -0.73 6.92
N LEU A 292 7.74 -1.73 7.68
CA LEU A 292 8.28 -1.53 9.03
C LEU A 292 9.52 -0.62 9.00
N PHE A 293 10.42 -0.85 8.05
CA PHE A 293 11.60 -0.04 7.86
C PHE A 293 11.25 1.42 7.49
N SER A 294 10.32 1.59 6.55
CA SER A 294 9.88 2.91 6.07
C SER A 294 9.21 3.73 7.17
N VAL A 295 8.31 3.12 7.95
CA VAL A 295 7.57 3.83 9.00
C VAL A 295 8.48 4.22 10.18
N THR A 296 9.50 3.41 10.45
CA THR A 296 10.52 3.69 11.49
C THR A 296 11.34 4.92 11.11
N ARG A 297 11.69 5.08 9.82
CA ARG A 297 12.41 6.24 9.29
C ARG A 297 11.52 7.49 9.19
N LEU A 298 10.27 7.32 8.75
CA LEU A 298 9.29 8.39 8.69
C LEU A 298 9.15 9.08 10.05
N LEU A 299 8.92 8.33 11.12
CA LEU A 299 8.69 8.90 12.44
C LEU A 299 9.92 9.65 12.98
N ARG A 300 11.12 9.19 12.62
CA ARG A 300 12.37 9.91 12.90
C ARG A 300 12.45 11.23 12.11
N SER A 301 12.14 11.21 10.81
CA SER A 301 12.11 12.43 9.98
C SER A 301 11.09 13.44 10.51
N MET A 302 9.89 13.00 10.89
CA MET A 302 8.90 13.85 11.53
C MET A 302 9.42 14.44 12.85
N ALA A 303 10.13 13.64 13.65
CA ALA A 303 10.71 14.13 14.89
C ALA A 303 11.76 15.21 14.60
N ASP A 304 12.64 14.98 13.60
CA ASP A 304 13.68 15.92 13.16
C ASP A 304 13.09 17.29 12.80
N GLU A 305 11.98 17.31 12.05
CA GLU A 305 11.20 18.51 11.68
C GLU A 305 10.32 19.09 12.82
N GLY A 306 10.29 18.45 13.99
CA GLY A 306 9.50 18.89 15.14
C GLY A 306 8.01 18.51 15.08
N GLU A 307 7.63 17.67 14.13
CA GLU A 307 6.27 17.15 13.88
C GLU A 307 5.97 15.86 14.66
N ALA A 308 6.97 15.31 15.37
CA ALA A 308 6.80 14.23 16.33
C ALA A 308 7.61 14.50 17.62
N PRO A 309 7.25 13.86 18.75
CA PRO A 309 8.00 13.98 20.00
C PRO A 309 9.51 13.74 19.82
N ALA A 310 10.33 14.58 20.44
CA ALA A 310 11.80 14.53 20.31
C ALA A 310 12.43 13.19 20.73
N ILE A 311 11.70 12.33 21.46
CA ILE A 311 12.15 10.99 21.84
C ILE A 311 12.47 10.13 20.62
N PHE A 312 11.76 10.32 19.49
CA PHE A 312 11.96 9.58 18.25
C PHE A 312 13.23 9.98 17.48
N LYS A 313 13.90 11.07 17.88
CA LYS A 313 15.24 11.43 17.36
C LYS A 313 16.35 10.52 17.91
N LYS A 314 16.11 9.84 19.04
CA LYS A 314 17.16 9.04 19.71
C LYS A 314 17.55 7.85 18.84
N ARG A 315 18.86 7.70 18.61
CA ARG A 315 19.47 6.60 17.87
C ARG A 315 20.02 5.58 18.83
N TRP A 316 19.95 4.31 18.42
CA TRP A 316 20.67 3.22 19.06
C TRP A 316 21.68 2.64 18.07
N LYS A 317 22.44 1.61 18.48
CA LYS A 317 23.50 0.96 17.69
C LYS A 317 23.10 0.82 16.20
N ARG A 318 24.03 1.10 15.28
CA ARG A 318 23.84 1.07 13.81
C ARG A 318 22.79 2.06 13.25
N ASP A 319 22.60 3.21 13.91
CA ASP A 319 21.69 4.29 13.48
C ASP A 319 20.19 3.93 13.48
N ILE A 320 19.82 2.87 14.20
CA ILE A 320 18.43 2.39 14.28
C ILE A 320 17.63 3.32 15.23
N PRO A 321 16.49 3.91 14.79
CA PRO A 321 15.63 4.73 15.65
C PRO A 321 14.80 3.83 16.57
N LEU A 322 15.41 3.37 17.68
CA LEU A 322 14.80 2.38 18.57
C LEU A 322 13.41 2.80 19.11
N PRO A 323 13.18 4.05 19.54
CA PRO A 323 11.85 4.46 20.02
C PRO A 323 10.78 4.39 18.92
N SER A 324 11.15 4.72 17.68
CA SER A 324 10.22 4.62 16.54
C SER A 324 9.89 3.17 16.22
N LEU A 325 10.90 2.30 16.26
CA LEU A 325 10.71 0.86 16.06
C LEU A 325 9.82 0.26 17.15
N LEU A 326 10.04 0.61 18.42
CA LEU A 326 9.22 0.13 19.54
C LEU A 326 7.75 0.56 19.42
N LEU A 327 7.49 1.80 18.98
CA LEU A 327 6.13 2.25 18.73
C LEU A 327 5.48 1.47 17.59
N SER A 328 6.22 1.19 16.51
CA SER A 328 5.73 0.37 15.41
C SER A 328 5.47 -1.08 15.83
N ILE A 329 6.33 -1.66 16.66
CA ILE A 329 6.13 -2.99 17.26
C ILE A 329 4.88 -3.01 18.13
N ALA A 330 4.65 -1.98 18.95
CA ALA A 330 3.43 -1.87 19.75
C ALA A 330 2.18 -1.78 18.85
N GLY A 331 2.25 -1.00 17.77
CA GLY A 331 1.17 -0.93 16.77
C GLY A 331 0.90 -2.28 16.10
N MET A 332 1.94 -3.01 15.70
CA MET A 332 1.83 -4.36 15.15
C MET A 332 1.24 -5.35 16.16
N ALA A 333 1.67 -5.29 17.43
CA ALA A 333 1.13 -6.14 18.49
C ALA A 333 -0.36 -5.88 18.70
N CYS A 334 -0.78 -4.61 18.74
CA CYS A 334 -2.20 -4.25 18.79
C CYS A 334 -2.96 -4.79 17.57
N ALA A 335 -2.38 -4.73 16.37
CA ALA A 335 -2.99 -5.25 15.15
C ALA A 335 -3.12 -6.79 15.17
N ILE A 336 -2.12 -7.50 15.71
CA ILE A 336 -2.16 -8.97 15.90
C ILE A 336 -3.23 -9.34 16.93
N ILE A 337 -3.29 -8.65 18.07
CA ILE A 337 -4.29 -8.91 19.11
C ILE A 337 -5.69 -8.67 18.54
N ALA A 338 -5.88 -7.55 17.84
CA ALA A 338 -7.13 -7.27 17.16
C ALA A 338 -7.48 -8.43 16.22
N SER A 339 -6.60 -8.85 15.31
CA SER A 339 -6.92 -9.91 14.34
C SER A 339 -7.31 -11.26 14.95
N GLN A 340 -6.95 -11.53 16.22
CA GLN A 340 -7.41 -12.70 16.96
C GLN A 340 -8.84 -12.62 17.49
N LEU A 341 -9.31 -11.41 17.83
CA LEU A 341 -10.64 -11.25 18.43
C LEU A 341 -11.76 -11.56 17.44
N LEU A 342 -11.58 -11.18 16.16
CA LEU A 342 -12.54 -11.43 15.08
C LEU A 342 -11.80 -11.71 13.76
N PRO A 343 -11.38 -12.96 13.52
CA PRO A 343 -10.75 -13.37 12.27
C PRO A 343 -11.67 -13.09 11.06
N GLY A 344 -11.10 -12.70 9.92
CA GLY A 344 -11.84 -12.35 8.70
C GLY A 344 -12.36 -10.91 8.70
N ILE A 345 -13.17 -10.52 9.70
CA ILE A 345 -13.73 -9.15 9.81
C ILE A 345 -12.61 -8.11 9.94
N ILE A 346 -11.57 -8.43 10.72
CA ILE A 346 -10.50 -7.49 11.01
C ILE A 346 -9.53 -7.33 9.84
N PHE A 347 -9.34 -8.35 9.02
CA PHE A 347 -8.56 -8.23 7.79
C PHE A 347 -9.19 -7.21 6.84
N GLU A 348 -10.49 -7.36 6.58
CA GLU A 348 -11.27 -6.43 5.75
C GLU A 348 -11.32 -5.02 6.35
N ALA A 349 -11.50 -4.92 7.67
CA ALA A 349 -11.50 -3.64 8.37
C ALA A 349 -10.13 -2.94 8.28
N PHE A 350 -9.03 -3.67 8.40
CA PHE A 350 -7.68 -3.11 8.25
C PHE A 350 -7.40 -2.62 6.84
N ILE A 351 -7.71 -3.43 5.81
CA ILE A 351 -7.54 -3.01 4.41
C ILE A 351 -8.35 -1.76 4.13
N THR A 352 -9.62 -1.74 4.55
CA THR A 352 -10.51 -0.61 4.30
C THR A 352 -10.04 0.64 5.05
N ALA A 353 -9.72 0.52 6.35
CA ALA A 353 -9.27 1.65 7.16
C ALA A 353 -7.91 2.19 6.68
N ALA A 354 -6.95 1.32 6.40
CA ALA A 354 -5.67 1.67 5.81
C ALA A 354 -5.85 2.38 4.47
N GLY A 355 -6.71 1.84 3.60
CA GLY A 355 -7.03 2.43 2.30
C GLY A 355 -7.60 3.84 2.44
N ILE A 356 -8.54 4.07 3.36
CA ILE A 356 -9.13 5.41 3.56
C ILE A 356 -8.05 6.40 4.02
N LEU A 357 -7.24 6.03 5.01
CA LEU A 357 -6.16 6.89 5.51
C LEU A 357 -5.11 7.18 4.42
N LEU A 358 -4.77 6.18 3.60
CA LEU A 358 -3.89 6.36 2.45
C LEU A 358 -4.49 7.35 1.43
N LEU A 359 -5.79 7.21 1.12
CA LEU A 359 -6.48 8.13 0.22
C LEU A 359 -6.54 9.56 0.80
N CYS A 360 -6.63 9.72 2.12
CA CYS A 360 -6.49 11.03 2.76
C CYS A 360 -5.09 11.63 2.52
N ASN A 361 -4.02 10.84 2.61
CA ASN A 361 -2.66 11.31 2.28
C ASN A 361 -2.54 11.70 0.80
N TRP A 362 -3.12 10.89 -0.09
CA TRP A 362 -3.12 11.22 -1.52
C TRP A 362 -3.95 12.48 -1.83
N ALA A 363 -5.02 12.73 -1.08
CA ALA A 363 -5.74 14.00 -1.13
C ALA A 363 -4.86 15.16 -0.65
N PHE A 364 -4.07 15.01 0.43
CA PHE A 364 -3.08 16.02 0.85
C PHE A 364 -2.04 16.29 -0.25
N ILE A 365 -1.57 15.27 -0.96
CA ILE A 365 -0.65 15.44 -2.10
C ILE A 365 -1.31 16.29 -3.19
N LEU A 366 -2.54 15.95 -3.59
CA LEU A 366 -3.26 16.69 -4.63
C LEU A 366 -3.57 18.14 -4.21
N LEU A 367 -4.02 18.35 -2.98
CA LEU A 367 -4.33 19.68 -2.44
C LEU A 367 -3.07 20.55 -2.33
N SER A 368 -1.97 19.99 -1.83
CA SER A 368 -0.68 20.69 -1.77
C SER A 368 -0.18 21.05 -3.17
N SER A 369 -0.42 20.18 -4.15
CA SER A 369 -0.03 20.43 -5.53
C SER A 369 -0.77 21.62 -6.16
N PHE A 370 -2.01 21.90 -5.76
CA PHE A 370 -2.71 23.10 -6.21
C PHE A 370 -2.00 24.36 -5.73
N LYS A 371 -1.69 24.42 -4.44
CA LYS A 371 -1.08 25.61 -3.83
C LYS A 371 0.39 25.82 -4.19
N LEU A 372 1.14 24.74 -4.44
CA LEU A 372 2.59 24.81 -4.69
C LEU A 372 2.98 24.87 -6.17
N LEU A 373 2.14 24.39 -7.09
CA LEU A 373 2.45 24.33 -8.53
C LEU A 373 1.61 25.31 -9.37
N ASP A 374 0.87 26.21 -8.71
CA ASP A 374 -0.04 27.18 -9.33
C ASP A 374 0.55 27.83 -10.58
N ARG A 375 0.00 27.50 -11.78
CA ARG A 375 -0.06 28.30 -13.05
C ARG A 375 -0.81 27.63 -14.22
N ASP A 376 -1.31 26.39 -14.12
CA ASP A 376 -1.94 25.69 -15.25
C ASP A 376 -3.34 25.11 -14.94
N VAL A 377 -4.37 25.73 -15.51
CA VAL A 377 -5.79 25.41 -15.33
C VAL A 377 -6.13 23.98 -15.79
N MET A 378 -5.54 23.52 -16.90
CA MET A 378 -5.83 22.20 -17.45
C MET A 378 -5.26 21.09 -16.55
N ARG A 379 -4.06 21.30 -16.01
CA ARG A 379 -3.48 20.37 -15.03
C ARG A 379 -4.37 20.30 -13.79
N ASN A 380 -4.91 21.43 -13.34
CA ASN A 380 -5.76 21.48 -12.14
C ASN A 380 -7.09 20.73 -12.30
N GLY A 381 -7.72 20.79 -13.48
CA GLY A 381 -8.91 19.99 -13.77
C GLY A 381 -8.69 18.48 -13.60
N VAL A 382 -7.57 17.95 -14.08
CA VAL A 382 -7.23 16.52 -13.95
C VAL A 382 -7.02 16.12 -12.48
N SER A 383 -6.40 16.97 -11.67
CA SER A 383 -6.25 16.73 -10.22
C SER A 383 -7.59 16.75 -9.48
N LEU A 384 -8.54 17.60 -9.88
CA LEU A 384 -9.88 17.63 -9.31
C LEU A 384 -10.66 16.35 -9.63
N VAL A 385 -10.52 15.83 -10.85
CA VAL A 385 -11.08 14.52 -11.21
C VAL A 385 -10.50 13.42 -10.33
N ALA A 386 -9.18 13.40 -10.11
CA ALA A 386 -8.56 12.43 -9.22
C ALA A 386 -9.10 12.53 -7.78
N LEU A 387 -9.23 13.75 -7.22
CA LEU A 387 -9.86 13.96 -5.91
C LEU A 387 -11.30 13.44 -5.87
N GLY A 388 -12.09 13.69 -6.92
CA GLY A 388 -13.45 13.16 -7.04
C GLY A 388 -13.48 11.64 -7.01
N ILE A 389 -12.54 10.98 -7.70
CA ILE A 389 -12.40 9.51 -7.67
C ILE A 389 -12.03 9.02 -6.25
N LEU A 390 -11.13 9.71 -5.54
CA LEU A 390 -10.76 9.34 -4.16
C LEU A 390 -11.97 9.45 -3.23
N VAL A 391 -12.72 10.55 -3.30
CA VAL A 391 -13.96 10.75 -2.52
C VAL A 391 -14.99 9.69 -2.86
N LEU A 392 -15.12 9.35 -4.14
CA LEU A 392 -16.04 8.32 -4.60
C LEU A 392 -15.66 6.95 -4.01
N ALA A 393 -14.38 6.58 -4.00
CA ALA A 393 -13.89 5.36 -3.37
C ALA A 393 -14.17 5.32 -1.86
N ILE A 394 -13.89 6.42 -1.14
CA ILE A 394 -14.20 6.52 0.30
C ILE A 394 -15.71 6.37 0.54
N SER A 395 -16.55 7.03 -0.25
CA SER A 395 -18.02 6.93 -0.12
C SER A 395 -18.55 5.51 -0.38
N GLY A 396 -17.85 4.71 -1.20
CA GLY A 396 -18.18 3.31 -1.45
C GLY A 396 -18.10 2.46 -0.19
N THR A 397 -17.10 2.69 0.65
CA THR A 397 -16.85 1.89 1.86
C THR A 397 -18.01 1.91 2.86
N PHE A 398 -18.86 2.95 2.83
CA PHE A 398 -20.05 3.04 3.68
C PHE A 398 -21.16 2.07 3.24
N THR A 399 -21.23 1.72 1.96
CA THR A 399 -22.33 0.93 1.40
C THR A 399 -22.20 -0.58 1.62
N LEU A 400 -20.99 -1.12 1.61
CA LEU A 400 -20.73 -2.54 1.88
C LEU A 400 -20.71 -2.83 3.39
N LYS A 401 -21.50 -3.81 3.82
CA LYS A 401 -21.55 -4.24 5.22
C LYS A 401 -20.17 -4.67 5.75
N GLU A 402 -19.39 -5.34 4.91
CA GLU A 402 -18.02 -5.82 5.19
C GLU A 402 -17.03 -4.65 5.39
N SER A 403 -17.13 -3.60 4.58
CA SER A 403 -16.24 -2.43 4.65
C SER A 403 -16.58 -1.43 5.78
N ARG A 404 -17.80 -1.48 6.35
CA ARG A 404 -18.26 -0.50 7.35
C ARG A 404 -17.39 -0.43 8.60
N TYR A 405 -16.89 -1.57 9.08
CA TYR A 405 -16.02 -1.59 10.26
C TYR A 405 -14.73 -0.82 10.02
N GLY A 406 -14.10 -1.00 8.85
CA GLY A 406 -12.93 -0.23 8.48
C GLY A 406 -13.22 1.25 8.25
N PHE A 407 -14.39 1.59 7.72
CA PHE A 407 -14.83 2.98 7.62
C PHE A 407 -14.93 3.64 9.00
N TYR A 408 -15.66 3.04 9.95
CA TYR A 408 -15.79 3.60 11.31
C TYR A 408 -14.45 3.68 12.03
N LEU A 409 -13.62 2.64 11.91
CA LEU A 409 -12.26 2.64 12.46
C LEU A 409 -11.45 3.81 11.90
N SER A 410 -11.48 4.06 10.58
CA SER A 410 -10.78 5.18 9.96
C SER A 410 -11.28 6.54 10.45
N MET A 411 -12.59 6.71 10.65
CA MET A 411 -13.16 7.97 11.15
C MET A 411 -12.73 8.24 12.59
N VAL A 412 -12.73 7.22 13.45
CA VAL A 412 -12.24 7.34 14.83
C VAL A 412 -10.76 7.71 14.83
N LEU A 413 -9.93 7.05 14.01
CA LEU A 413 -8.51 7.35 13.90
C LEU A 413 -8.27 8.78 13.39
N LEU A 414 -8.98 9.21 12.34
CA LEU A 414 -8.91 10.59 11.83
C LEU A 414 -9.32 11.62 12.88
N MET A 415 -10.36 11.33 13.67
CA MET A 415 -10.79 12.20 14.76
C MET A 415 -9.72 12.30 15.85
N VAL A 416 -9.13 11.18 16.27
CA VAL A 416 -8.05 11.15 17.27
C VAL A 416 -6.83 11.94 16.79
N ILE A 417 -6.40 11.73 15.54
CA ILE A 417 -5.28 12.45 14.92
C ILE A 417 -5.61 13.95 14.80
N GLY A 418 -6.85 14.27 14.40
CA GLY A 418 -7.35 15.64 14.32
C GLY A 418 -7.29 16.36 15.66
N LEU A 419 -7.80 15.74 16.73
CA LEU A 419 -7.73 16.28 18.09
C LEU A 419 -6.28 16.45 18.56
N ALA A 420 -5.41 15.47 18.30
CA ALA A 420 -3.99 15.56 18.62
C ALA A 420 -3.31 16.72 17.88
N SER A 421 -3.70 16.99 16.62
CA SER A 421 -3.16 18.11 15.84
C SER A 421 -3.58 19.47 16.39
N LEU A 422 -4.79 19.60 16.94
CA LEU A 422 -5.26 20.82 17.58
C LEU A 422 -4.47 21.12 18.86
N LEU A 423 -4.20 20.07 19.66
CA LEU A 423 -3.33 20.18 20.84
C LEU A 423 -1.89 20.53 20.45
N PHE A 424 -1.37 19.94 19.37
CA PHE A 424 -0.04 20.27 18.86
C PHE A 424 0.04 21.74 18.40
N ARG A 425 -1.00 22.24 17.73
CA ARG A 425 -1.11 23.64 17.31
C ARG A 425 -1.17 24.61 18.48
N SER A 426 -1.88 24.27 19.56
CA SER A 426 -1.95 25.13 20.75
C SER A 426 -0.59 25.21 21.47
N MET A 427 0.14 24.10 21.58
CA MET A 427 1.48 24.05 22.19
C MET A 427 2.53 24.83 21.38
N THR A 428 2.51 24.71 20.05
CA THR A 428 3.45 25.41 19.17
C THR A 428 3.18 26.91 19.10
N SER A 429 1.91 27.32 19.08
CA SER A 429 1.52 28.74 19.18
C SER A 429 1.96 29.38 20.50
N HIS A 430 1.94 28.63 21.60
CA HIS A 430 2.41 29.11 22.91
C HIS A 430 3.94 29.27 22.99
N ARG A 431 4.71 28.43 22.28
CA ARG A 431 6.17 28.59 22.16
C ARG A 431 6.57 29.81 21.32
N SER A 432 5.87 30.07 20.22
CA SER A 432 6.13 31.24 19.37
C SER A 432 5.79 32.59 20.02
N LYS A 433 4.96 32.61 21.07
CA LYS A 433 4.69 33.83 21.85
C LYS A 433 5.68 34.07 23.00
N LYS A 434 6.55 33.09 23.30
CA LYS A 434 7.55 33.17 24.39
C LYS A 434 8.98 33.38 23.88
N SER A 435 9.23 33.23 22.58
CA SER A 435 10.47 33.68 21.92
C SER A 435 10.24 35.05 21.31
#